data_AF-A0A6A3QRT8-F1
#
_entry.id   AF-A0A6A3QRT8-F1
#
_cell.length_a   1.000
_cell.length_b   1.000
_cell.length_c   1.000
_cell.angle_alpha   90.00
_cell.angle_beta   90.00
_cell.angle_gamma   90.00
#
_symmetry.space_group_name_H-M   'P 1'
#
loop_
_entity.id
_entity.type
_entity.pdbx_description
1 polymer ?
#
loop_
_entity_poly.entity_id
_entity_poly.type
_entity_poly.pdbx_seq_one_letter_code
_entity_poly.pdbx_strand_id
1 'polypeptide(L)'
;MLPRSPAAVLPGPAVAARPSTPDADLLGLGGMPIPWTLPPAAVCHLRCSSFEVPRAKVKGECYPPQAHQLAAHRPFRNLGSDEGRWGSPMSFALHVGELDCVRFDAPPAVLMALYGGRLGSRGLTVMHLRPQSEMEQLQRGSSNANFGADFGASATLPATDVRCPTYEDLLAAVGGLISFGALWYDHARHLLSRLKRFVLANMERDSNTPERVMLTLMYVNQFLGRALAHLLVDSPHWWREFCDAVRAVDYHSPDWQAALNGLALRMATSTAPSQPTSASSAAARTRDAHSDHARAPPQPDTAGPR
;
A
#
# COMPACT_ATOMS: atom_id res chain seq x y z
N MET A 1 28.36 -20.36 82.60
CA MET A 1 26.96 -20.81 82.55
C MET A 1 26.39 -20.50 81.16
N LEU A 2 25.64 -21.45 80.61
CA LEU A 2 24.97 -21.61 79.29
C LEU A 2 24.33 -20.36 78.63
N PRO A 3 23.88 -20.39 77.34
CA PRO A 3 24.19 -21.30 76.21
C PRO A 3 24.36 -20.60 74.82
N ARG A 4 24.75 -21.41 73.80
CA ARG A 4 24.65 -21.15 72.36
C ARG A 4 23.24 -21.41 71.82
N SER A 5 22.78 -20.67 70.80
CA SER A 5 21.93 -21.13 69.68
C SER A 5 21.79 -20.07 68.55
N PRO A 6 21.35 -20.44 67.31
CA PRO A 6 22.05 -20.08 66.07
C PRO A 6 21.31 -19.16 65.06
N ALA A 7 22.10 -18.66 64.10
CA ALA A 7 21.85 -18.34 62.69
C ALA A 7 20.50 -17.76 62.19
N ALA A 8 20.59 -16.66 61.45
CA ALA A 8 19.83 -16.46 60.21
C ALA A 8 20.65 -15.58 59.23
N VAL A 9 21.17 -16.21 58.20
CA VAL A 9 21.77 -15.56 57.02
C VAL A 9 20.62 -15.00 56.18
N LEU A 10 20.60 -13.68 55.99
CA LEU A 10 19.68 -13.03 55.07
C LEU A 10 20.17 -13.22 53.62
N PRO A 11 19.35 -13.73 52.69
CA PRO A 11 19.69 -13.79 51.28
C PRO A 11 19.43 -12.44 50.62
N GLY A 12 20.41 -11.93 49.87
CA GLY A 12 20.18 -10.93 48.82
C GLY A 12 20.10 -11.60 47.44
N PRO A 13 20.08 -10.81 46.35
CA PRO A 13 18.99 -9.96 45.89
C PRO A 13 17.96 -10.75 45.06
N ALA A 14 16.71 -10.28 45.02
CA ALA A 14 15.70 -10.82 44.12
C ALA A 14 16.08 -10.52 42.66
N VAL A 15 16.44 -11.58 41.93
CA VAL A 15 16.58 -11.57 40.48
C VAL A 15 15.25 -11.09 39.87
N ALA A 16 15.29 -9.91 39.23
CA ALA A 16 14.17 -9.42 38.44
C ALA A 16 13.75 -10.50 37.44
N ALA A 17 12.46 -10.82 37.45
CA ALA A 17 11.87 -11.85 36.62
C ALA A 17 12.24 -11.64 35.14
N ARG A 18 12.68 -12.73 34.50
CA ARG A 18 12.82 -12.80 33.04
C ARG A 18 11.49 -12.35 32.39
N PRO A 19 11.51 -11.52 31.34
CA PRO A 19 10.29 -11.24 30.59
C PRO A 19 9.76 -12.55 30.02
N SER A 20 8.49 -12.84 30.33
CA SER A 20 7.75 -13.98 29.81
C SER A 20 7.89 -14.03 28.28
N THR A 21 8.25 -15.20 27.76
CA THR A 21 8.21 -15.50 26.33
C THR A 21 6.83 -15.10 25.78
N PRO A 22 6.75 -14.32 24.69
CA PRO A 22 5.46 -13.92 24.13
C PRO A 22 4.65 -15.16 23.77
N ASP A 23 3.40 -15.23 24.25
CA ASP A 23 2.51 -16.38 24.14
C ASP A 23 2.27 -16.75 22.67
N ALA A 24 3.04 -17.74 22.20
CA ALA A 24 2.89 -18.33 20.88
C ALA A 24 1.45 -18.83 20.63
N ASP A 25 0.74 -19.19 21.70
CA ASP A 25 -0.66 -19.64 21.67
C ASP A 25 -1.64 -18.50 21.33
N LEU A 26 -1.41 -17.28 21.85
CA LEU A 26 -2.26 -16.12 21.55
C LEU A 26 -2.16 -15.73 20.07
N LEU A 27 -0.98 -15.88 19.47
CA LEU A 27 -0.78 -15.62 18.04
C LEU A 27 -1.10 -16.84 17.16
N GLY A 28 -1.48 -17.96 17.77
CA GLY A 28 -1.83 -19.19 17.07
C GLY A 28 -0.65 -19.83 16.33
N LEU A 29 0.57 -19.75 16.83
CA LEU A 29 1.76 -20.14 16.06
C LEU A 29 2.06 -21.65 16.05
N GLY A 30 1.16 -22.50 16.54
CA GLY A 30 1.32 -23.95 16.75
C GLY A 30 1.66 -24.84 15.53
N GLY A 31 2.03 -24.28 14.39
CA GLY A 31 2.50 -25.01 13.21
C GLY A 31 3.47 -24.22 12.33
N MET A 32 3.98 -23.07 12.79
CA MET A 32 4.83 -22.20 12.00
C MET A 32 6.31 -22.60 12.14
N PRO A 33 7.03 -22.93 11.04
CA PRO A 33 8.47 -23.04 11.11
C PRO A 33 9.03 -21.68 11.57
N ILE A 34 9.82 -21.70 12.63
CA ILE A 34 10.40 -20.53 13.29
C ILE A 34 11.63 -20.09 12.48
N PRO A 35 11.50 -19.06 11.62
CA PRO A 35 12.57 -18.06 11.55
C PRO A 35 12.05 -16.62 11.64
N TRP A 36 10.74 -16.41 11.84
CA TRP A 36 10.14 -15.09 11.94
C TRP A 36 10.25 -14.55 13.37
N THR A 37 10.80 -13.34 13.53
CA THR A 37 10.83 -12.65 14.82
C THR A 37 9.41 -12.31 15.26
N LEU A 38 9.07 -12.64 16.49
CA LEU A 38 7.75 -12.34 17.06
C LEU A 38 7.63 -10.84 17.32
N PRO A 39 6.44 -10.24 17.12
CA PRO A 39 6.18 -8.89 17.57
C PRO A 39 6.35 -8.81 19.11
N PRO A 40 6.72 -7.62 19.64
CA PRO A 40 6.77 -7.43 21.09
C PRO A 40 5.45 -7.79 21.76
N ALA A 41 5.49 -8.27 23.01
CA ALA A 41 4.29 -8.68 23.74
C ALA A 41 3.24 -7.56 23.81
N ALA A 42 3.66 -6.31 24.04
CA ALA A 42 2.78 -5.13 24.04
C ALA A 42 1.98 -4.98 22.72
N VAL A 43 2.57 -5.33 21.59
CA VAL A 43 1.92 -5.28 20.27
C VAL A 43 0.98 -6.48 20.06
N CYS A 44 1.31 -7.64 20.62
CA CYS A 44 0.51 -8.86 20.50
C CYS A 44 -0.87 -8.71 21.16
N HIS A 45 -0.92 -8.04 22.31
CA HIS A 45 -2.15 -7.83 23.08
C HIS A 45 -2.95 -6.60 22.63
N LEU A 46 -2.44 -5.83 21.67
CA LEU A 46 -3.07 -4.58 21.25
C LEU A 46 -4.41 -4.82 20.53
N ARG A 47 -5.43 -4.08 20.95
CA ARG A 47 -6.82 -4.18 20.46
C ARG A 47 -7.37 -2.83 20.06
N CYS A 48 -8.48 -2.81 19.32
CA CYS A 48 -9.18 -1.55 19.05
C CYS A 48 -9.62 -0.85 20.34
N SER A 49 -9.99 -1.62 21.36
CA SER A 49 -10.37 -1.11 22.69
C SER A 49 -9.22 -0.47 23.47
N SER A 50 -7.96 -0.66 23.04
CA SER A 50 -6.80 0.01 23.63
C SER A 50 -6.74 1.50 23.28
N PHE A 51 -7.55 1.97 22.33
CA PHE A 51 -7.59 3.34 21.87
C PHE A 51 -8.90 4.00 22.30
N GLU A 52 -8.82 4.98 23.20
CA GLU A 52 -10.01 5.75 23.59
C GLU A 52 -10.46 6.68 22.47
N VAL A 53 -11.78 6.75 22.24
CA VAL A 53 -12.38 7.72 21.31
C VAL A 53 -12.87 8.92 22.13
N PRO A 54 -12.33 10.13 21.91
CA PRO A 54 -12.78 11.32 22.62
C PRO A 54 -14.27 11.58 22.42
N ARG A 55 -14.98 11.89 23.53
CA ARG A 55 -16.42 12.20 23.50
C ARG A 55 -16.72 13.52 22.79
N ALA A 56 -15.76 14.45 22.79
CA ALA A 56 -15.83 15.71 22.07
C ALA A 56 -14.67 15.79 21.08
N LYS A 57 -14.98 16.13 19.82
CA LYS A 57 -13.97 16.34 18.78
C LYS A 57 -13.60 17.81 18.71
N VAL A 58 -12.32 18.11 18.85
CA VAL A 58 -11.78 19.46 18.65
C VAL A 58 -11.68 19.74 17.15
N LYS A 59 -12.14 20.92 16.73
CA LYS A 59 -12.06 21.33 15.32
C LYS A 59 -10.59 21.49 14.91
N GLY A 60 -10.18 20.77 13.88
CA GLY A 60 -8.80 20.77 13.37
C GLY A 60 -7.95 19.59 13.82
N GLU A 61 -8.41 18.79 14.79
CA GLU A 61 -7.72 17.57 15.20
C GLU A 61 -8.13 16.36 14.33
N CYS A 62 -7.14 15.52 14.00
CA CYS A 62 -7.37 14.31 13.24
C CYS A 62 -7.70 13.13 14.18
N TYR A 63 -8.90 12.56 14.02
CA TYR A 63 -9.36 11.40 14.79
C TYR A 63 -9.51 10.18 13.85
N PRO A 64 -8.43 9.41 13.62
CA PRO A 64 -8.52 8.22 12.80
C PRO A 64 -9.36 7.13 13.49
N PRO A 65 -10.10 6.31 12.73
CA PRO A 65 -10.76 5.11 13.24
C PRO A 65 -9.81 4.24 14.08
N GLN A 66 -10.32 3.59 15.13
CA GLN A 66 -9.52 2.72 16.02
C GLN A 66 -8.76 1.64 15.25
N ALA A 67 -9.35 1.08 14.20
CA ALA A 67 -8.65 0.13 13.32
C ALA A 67 -7.38 0.74 12.72
N HIS A 68 -7.43 1.97 12.21
CA HIS A 68 -6.25 2.65 11.65
C HIS A 68 -5.19 2.93 12.72
N GLN A 69 -5.60 3.24 13.96
CA GLN A 69 -4.67 3.37 15.08
C GLN A 69 -4.00 2.03 15.39
N LEU A 70 -4.79 0.94 15.44
CA LEU A 70 -4.28 -0.42 15.62
C LEU A 70 -3.24 -0.79 14.56
N ALA A 71 -3.51 -0.47 13.29
CA ALA A 71 -2.56 -0.72 12.20
C ALA A 71 -1.33 0.19 12.23
N ALA A 72 -1.37 1.35 12.87
CA ALA A 72 -0.20 2.19 13.06
C ALA A 72 0.69 1.61 14.18
N HIS A 73 0.10 1.23 15.31
CA HIS A 73 0.86 0.81 16.48
C HIS A 73 1.49 -0.60 16.35
N ARG A 74 1.00 -1.44 15.43
CA ARG A 74 1.56 -2.78 15.18
C ARG A 74 2.91 -2.81 14.42
N PRO A 75 3.13 -1.99 13.38
CA PRO A 75 4.39 -1.94 12.66
C PRO A 75 5.34 -0.86 13.20
N PHE A 76 4.88 0.30 13.69
CA PHE A 76 5.77 1.40 14.08
C PHE A 76 6.35 1.23 15.49
N ARG A 77 7.68 1.28 15.63
CA ARG A 77 8.36 1.12 16.93
C ARG A 77 8.01 2.23 17.91
N ASN A 78 8.05 3.46 17.42
CA ASN A 78 7.96 4.66 18.24
C ASN A 78 6.54 4.98 18.74
N LEU A 79 5.51 4.39 18.13
CA LEU A 79 4.11 4.55 18.57
C LEU A 79 3.78 3.65 19.77
N GLY A 80 4.55 2.57 19.99
CA GLY A 80 4.35 1.64 21.10
C GLY A 80 5.21 1.90 22.34
N SER A 81 6.00 2.98 22.37
CA SER A 81 6.81 3.35 23.55
C SER A 81 5.95 3.99 24.64
N ASP A 82 6.25 3.73 25.91
CA ASP A 82 5.58 4.33 27.09
C ASP A 82 5.60 5.86 27.10
N GLU A 83 6.56 6.46 26.38
CA GLU A 83 6.69 7.92 26.22
C GLU A 83 5.68 8.51 25.23
N GLY A 84 4.92 7.68 24.51
CA GLY A 84 3.95 8.14 23.51
C GLY A 84 4.59 9.12 22.51
N ARG A 85 5.72 8.72 21.89
CA ARG A 85 6.62 9.64 21.14
C ARG A 85 5.88 10.52 20.13
N TRP A 86 4.74 10.06 19.61
CA TRP A 86 3.78 10.84 18.83
C TRP A 86 2.44 10.87 19.57
N GLY A 87 2.26 11.81 20.49
CA GLY A 87 1.04 11.92 21.32
C GLY A 87 -0.27 12.10 20.54
N SER A 88 -0.19 12.33 19.22
CA SER A 88 -1.33 12.32 18.31
C SER A 88 -0.91 11.88 16.88
N PRO A 89 -1.85 11.42 16.04
CA PRO A 89 -1.61 11.17 14.62
C PRO A 89 -1.05 12.38 13.85
N MET A 90 -1.39 13.59 14.30
CA MET A 90 -0.86 14.83 13.72
C MET A 90 0.62 15.01 14.08
N SER A 91 1.01 14.75 15.33
CA SER A 91 2.41 14.77 15.76
C SER A 91 3.24 13.75 14.96
N PHE A 92 2.68 12.57 14.67
CA PHE A 92 3.30 11.59 13.78
C PHE A 92 3.52 12.17 12.38
N ALA A 93 2.49 12.77 11.77
CA ALA A 93 2.60 13.31 10.42
C ALA A 93 3.66 14.42 10.34
N LEU A 94 3.63 15.39 11.27
CA LEU A 94 4.61 16.48 11.30
C LEU A 94 6.03 15.96 11.43
N HIS A 95 6.28 15.03 12.38
CA HIS A 95 7.62 14.51 12.56
C HIS A 95 8.10 13.69 11.39
N VAL A 96 7.27 12.79 10.86
CA VAL A 96 7.66 11.95 9.72
C VAL A 96 7.98 12.81 8.49
N GLY A 97 7.25 13.90 8.27
CA GLY A 97 7.53 14.84 7.20
C GLY A 97 8.89 15.53 7.30
N GLU A 98 9.49 15.59 8.50
CA GLU A 98 10.79 16.23 8.75
C GLU A 98 11.98 15.25 8.70
N LEU A 99 11.73 13.94 8.53
CA LEU A 99 12.79 12.93 8.55
C LEU A 99 13.55 12.84 7.23
N ASP A 100 14.89 12.83 7.28
CA ASP A 100 15.78 12.67 6.11
C ASP A 100 15.54 11.38 5.30
N CYS A 101 14.97 10.35 5.94
CA CYS A 101 14.63 9.08 5.28
C CYS A 101 13.37 9.18 4.41
N VAL A 102 12.56 10.23 4.58
CA VAL A 102 11.37 10.52 3.79
C VAL A 102 11.77 11.45 2.64
N ARG A 103 12.03 10.84 1.49
CA ARG A 103 12.46 11.56 0.27
C ARG A 103 11.36 11.69 -0.77
N PHE A 104 10.16 11.21 -0.50
CA PHE A 104 9.02 11.24 -1.41
C PHE A 104 8.07 12.40 -1.09
N ASP A 105 7.09 12.67 -1.96
CA ASP A 105 6.08 13.71 -1.69
C ASP A 105 5.24 13.31 -0.47
N ALA A 106 5.39 14.03 0.63
CA ALA A 106 4.78 13.69 1.91
C ALA A 106 3.76 14.74 2.38
N PRO A 107 2.73 15.09 1.58
CA PRO A 107 1.69 15.95 2.08
C PRO A 107 0.92 15.26 3.22
N PRO A 108 0.25 16.04 4.09
CA PRO A 108 -0.57 15.56 5.19
C PRO A 108 -1.43 14.32 4.88
N ALA A 109 -2.12 14.31 3.73
CA ALA A 109 -2.98 13.21 3.33
C ALA A 109 -2.21 11.88 3.13
N VAL A 110 -1.00 11.94 2.55
CA VAL A 110 -0.13 10.77 2.35
C VAL A 110 0.35 10.26 3.71
N LEU A 111 0.82 11.15 4.57
CA LEU A 111 1.30 10.79 5.92
C LEU A 111 0.18 10.17 6.78
N MET A 112 -1.04 10.71 6.69
CA MET A 112 -2.20 10.15 7.39
C MET A 112 -2.63 8.80 6.82
N ALA A 113 -2.47 8.57 5.51
CA ALA A 113 -2.71 7.26 4.92
C ALA A 113 -1.62 6.24 5.31
N LEU A 114 -0.35 6.67 5.41
CA LEU A 114 0.75 5.86 5.93
C LEU A 114 0.54 5.46 7.39
N TYR A 115 0.11 6.42 8.23
CA TYR A 115 -0.25 6.17 9.63
C TYR A 115 -1.28 5.04 9.73
N GLY A 116 -2.39 5.14 8.98
CA GLY A 116 -3.47 4.14 9.02
C GLY A 116 -3.19 2.83 8.27
N GLY A 117 -1.96 2.59 7.79
CA GLY A 117 -1.61 1.39 7.01
C GLY A 117 -2.35 1.29 5.66
N ARG A 118 -2.80 2.41 5.11
CA ARG A 118 -3.56 2.49 3.84
C ARG A 118 -2.63 2.56 2.64
N LEU A 119 -1.86 1.51 2.45
CA LEU A 119 -0.94 1.33 1.33
C LEU A 119 -1.40 0.22 0.39
N GLY A 120 -0.92 0.26 -0.84
CA GLY A 120 -1.26 -0.69 -1.90
C GLY A 120 -2.73 -0.60 -2.30
N SER A 121 -3.39 -1.76 -2.42
CA SER A 121 -4.81 -1.88 -2.78
C SER A 121 -5.78 -1.24 -1.78
N ARG A 122 -5.28 -0.72 -0.64
CA ARG A 122 -6.08 -0.04 0.39
C ARG A 122 -6.07 1.50 0.30
N GLY A 123 -5.31 2.08 -0.63
CA GLY A 123 -5.23 3.53 -0.78
C GLY A 123 -4.01 3.99 -1.57
N LEU A 124 -2.92 4.29 -0.86
CA LEU A 124 -1.70 4.80 -1.47
C LEU A 124 -0.98 3.73 -2.30
N THR A 125 -0.89 3.92 -3.62
CA THR A 125 0.03 3.13 -4.44
C THR A 125 1.48 3.33 -3.97
N VAL A 126 2.30 2.28 -4.06
CA VAL A 126 3.74 2.33 -3.75
C VAL A 126 4.46 3.46 -4.49
N MET A 127 3.96 3.89 -5.65
CA MET A 127 4.54 4.99 -6.43
C MET A 127 4.52 6.34 -5.71
N HIS A 128 3.63 6.56 -4.73
CA HIS A 128 3.67 7.75 -3.86
C HIS A 128 4.95 7.82 -3.02
N LEU A 129 5.64 6.68 -2.86
CA LEU A 129 6.86 6.55 -2.06
C LEU A 129 8.11 6.60 -2.94
N ARG A 130 7.98 6.85 -4.24
CA ARG A 130 9.13 7.09 -5.10
C ARG A 130 9.88 8.32 -4.59
N PRO A 131 11.18 8.21 -4.27
CA PRO A 131 11.98 9.37 -3.91
C PRO A 131 11.91 10.43 -5.01
N GLN A 132 11.70 11.66 -4.60
CA GLN A 132 11.82 12.84 -5.45
C GLN A 132 13.30 13.19 -5.62
N SER A 133 13.63 13.72 -6.78
CA SER A 133 14.90 14.41 -7.00
C SER A 133 14.97 15.71 -6.19
N GLU A 134 16.19 16.17 -5.90
CA GLU A 134 16.40 17.45 -5.21
C GLU A 134 15.71 18.61 -5.95
N MET A 135 15.75 18.61 -7.27
CA MET A 135 15.08 19.62 -8.09
C MET A 135 13.55 19.59 -7.92
N GLU A 136 12.92 18.41 -7.91
CA GLU A 136 11.48 18.27 -7.68
C GLU A 136 11.09 18.72 -6.27
N GLN A 137 11.91 18.39 -5.26
CA GLN A 137 11.73 18.84 -3.88
C GLN A 137 11.81 20.37 -3.77
N LEU A 138 12.82 20.98 -4.41
CA LEU A 138 13.00 22.43 -4.44
C LEU A 138 11.85 23.14 -5.15
N GLN A 139 11.41 22.61 -6.30
CA GLN A 139 10.26 23.14 -7.04
C GLN A 139 8.98 23.10 -6.22
N ARG A 140 8.77 22.02 -5.46
CA ARG A 140 7.58 21.85 -4.62
C ARG A 140 7.65 22.70 -3.35
N GLY A 141 8.81 22.79 -2.72
CA GLY A 141 9.06 23.69 -1.59
C GLY A 141 8.92 25.18 -1.95
N SER A 142 9.13 25.53 -3.22
CA SER A 142 8.92 26.88 -3.76
C SER A 142 7.46 27.16 -4.17
N SER A 143 6.55 26.21 -3.99
CA SER A 143 5.14 26.31 -4.33
C SER A 143 4.25 26.38 -3.09
N ASN A 144 3.15 27.13 -3.17
CA ASN A 144 2.13 27.17 -2.11
C ASN A 144 1.35 25.84 -1.97
N ALA A 145 1.72 24.78 -2.69
CA ALA A 145 1.12 23.45 -2.58
C ALA A 145 1.14 22.90 -1.14
N ASN A 146 2.09 23.34 -0.31
CA ASN A 146 2.21 22.94 1.09
C ASN A 146 1.34 23.79 2.06
N PHE A 147 0.75 24.90 1.60
CA PHE A 147 -0.02 25.82 2.44
C PHE A 147 -1.40 25.27 2.82
N GLY A 148 -1.99 24.42 1.97
CA GLY A 148 -3.29 23.78 2.19
C GLY A 148 -3.16 22.41 2.86
N ALA A 149 -2.74 22.38 4.12
CA ALA A 149 -2.64 21.13 4.87
C ALA A 149 -4.02 20.68 5.40
N ASP A 150 -4.86 20.07 4.56
CA ASP A 150 -6.06 19.36 5.06
C ASP A 150 -5.65 17.97 5.57
N PHE A 151 -5.77 17.77 6.89
CA PHE A 151 -5.54 16.50 7.58
C PHE A 151 -6.83 15.68 7.75
N GLY A 152 -7.96 16.19 7.25
CA GLY A 152 -9.27 15.57 7.35
C GLY A 152 -9.38 14.28 6.54
N ALA A 153 -10.35 13.43 6.90
CA ALA A 153 -10.67 12.21 6.14
C ALA A 153 -11.11 12.49 4.70
N SER A 154 -11.47 13.74 4.40
CA SER A 154 -11.84 14.29 3.09
C SER A 154 -10.66 14.78 2.25
N ALA A 155 -9.44 14.77 2.78
CA ALA A 155 -8.28 15.26 2.06
C ALA A 155 -8.04 14.42 0.79
N THR A 156 -8.10 15.07 -0.37
CA THR A 156 -7.87 14.43 -1.66
C THR A 156 -6.41 13.98 -1.73
N LEU A 157 -6.19 12.69 -1.99
CA LEU A 157 -4.85 12.19 -2.23
C LEU A 157 -4.28 12.84 -3.50
N PRO A 158 -3.00 13.26 -3.49
CA PRO A 158 -2.36 13.77 -4.69
C PRO A 158 -2.50 12.74 -5.82
N ALA A 159 -2.87 13.20 -7.01
CA ALA A 159 -2.82 12.33 -8.18
C ALA A 159 -1.35 11.93 -8.41
N THR A 160 -1.03 10.66 -8.20
CA THR A 160 0.26 10.12 -8.59
C THR A 160 0.21 9.77 -10.07
N ASP A 161 1.23 10.18 -10.81
CA ASP A 161 1.40 9.74 -12.19
C ASP A 161 1.56 8.22 -12.18
N VAL A 162 0.54 7.50 -12.66
CA VAL A 162 0.48 6.02 -12.65
C VAL A 162 1.51 5.43 -13.61
N ARG A 163 2.22 6.27 -14.35
CA ARG A 163 3.29 5.90 -15.26
C ARG A 163 4.50 5.43 -14.47
N CYS A 164 4.54 4.13 -14.22
CA CYS A 164 5.76 3.40 -13.89
C CYS A 164 6.27 2.77 -15.19
N PRO A 165 7.13 3.47 -15.96
CA PRO A 165 7.56 2.98 -17.27
C PRO A 165 8.55 1.81 -17.16
N THR A 166 9.25 1.68 -16.03
CA THR A 166 10.33 0.69 -15.86
C THR A 166 10.30 -0.01 -14.51
N TYR A 167 10.93 -1.19 -14.41
CA TYR A 167 11.16 -1.83 -13.12
C TYR A 167 12.07 -1.01 -12.19
N GLU A 168 12.93 -0.16 -12.73
CA GLU A 168 13.80 0.73 -11.94
C GLU A 168 12.96 1.77 -11.18
N ASP A 169 11.95 2.36 -11.81
CA ASP A 169 11.02 3.26 -11.14
C ASP A 169 10.24 2.54 -10.03
N LEU A 170 9.84 1.29 -10.28
CA LEU A 170 9.17 0.45 -9.28
C LEU A 170 10.10 0.10 -8.11
N LEU A 171 11.36 -0.23 -8.39
CA LEU A 171 12.38 -0.51 -7.38
C LEU A 171 12.72 0.75 -6.58
N ALA A 172 12.76 1.92 -7.21
CA ALA A 172 12.94 3.20 -6.51
C ALA A 172 11.78 3.46 -5.56
N ALA A 173 10.53 3.23 -5.98
CA ALA A 173 9.34 3.33 -5.14
C ALA A 173 9.36 2.35 -3.95
N VAL A 174 9.70 1.09 -4.21
CA VAL A 174 9.89 0.08 -3.14
C VAL A 174 11.08 0.47 -2.23
N GLY A 175 12.13 1.07 -2.79
CA GLY A 175 13.27 1.59 -2.06
C GLY A 175 12.89 2.72 -1.10
N GLY A 176 12.08 3.67 -1.53
CA GLY A 176 11.54 4.72 -0.66
C GLY A 176 10.64 4.16 0.45
N LEU A 177 9.83 3.15 0.15
CA LEU A 177 9.08 2.41 1.18
C LEU A 177 10.00 1.70 2.17
N ILE A 178 11.11 1.10 1.73
CA ILE A 178 12.10 0.45 2.61
C ILE A 178 12.80 1.46 3.51
N SER A 179 13.15 2.63 2.98
CA SER A 179 13.73 3.74 3.76
C SER A 179 12.76 4.22 4.83
N PHE A 180 11.50 4.44 4.48
CA PHE A 180 10.44 4.78 5.43
C PHE A 180 10.21 3.67 6.47
N GLY A 181 10.23 2.41 6.03
CA GLY A 181 10.11 1.22 6.87
C GLY A 181 11.25 1.04 7.87
N ALA A 182 12.28 1.89 7.88
CA ALA A 182 13.24 1.96 8.98
C ALA A 182 12.56 2.29 10.33
N LEU A 183 11.40 2.98 10.29
CA LEU A 183 10.57 3.27 11.46
C LEU A 183 9.79 2.05 11.97
N TRP A 184 9.77 0.96 11.19
CA TRP A 184 9.00 -0.25 11.52
C TRP A 184 9.83 -1.26 12.31
N TYR A 185 9.17 -2.06 13.13
CA TYR A 185 9.77 -3.24 13.75
C TYR A 185 10.31 -4.22 12.70
N ASP A 186 11.36 -4.97 13.06
CA ASP A 186 12.01 -5.91 12.15
C ASP A 186 11.04 -6.97 11.60
N HIS A 187 10.08 -7.41 12.42
CA HIS A 187 9.04 -8.36 12.01
C HIS A 187 8.18 -7.82 10.85
N ALA A 188 7.88 -6.53 10.83
CA ALA A 188 7.10 -5.89 9.77
C ALA A 188 7.93 -5.58 8.51
N ARG A 189 9.24 -5.35 8.66
CA ARG A 189 10.15 -5.03 7.52
C ARG A 189 10.33 -6.18 6.53
N HIS A 190 10.08 -7.42 6.95
CA HIS A 190 10.17 -8.58 6.08
C HIS A 190 9.25 -8.51 4.85
N LEU A 191 8.07 -7.90 4.99
CA LEU A 191 7.18 -7.62 3.86
C LEU A 191 7.91 -6.82 2.77
N LEU A 192 8.63 -5.78 3.18
CA LEU A 192 9.33 -4.88 2.27
C LEU A 192 10.48 -5.61 1.55
N SER A 193 11.21 -6.46 2.27
CA SER A 193 12.24 -7.30 1.67
C SER A 193 11.67 -8.30 0.65
N ARG A 194 10.48 -8.85 0.91
CA ARG A 194 9.80 -9.75 -0.04
C ARG A 194 9.31 -9.02 -1.28
N LEU A 195 8.71 -7.83 -1.12
CA LEU A 195 8.29 -7.00 -2.25
C LEU A 195 9.48 -6.65 -3.15
N LYS A 196 10.62 -6.23 -2.58
CA LYS A 196 11.84 -5.97 -3.36
C LYS A 196 12.29 -7.20 -4.15
N ARG A 197 12.35 -8.38 -3.51
CA ARG A 197 12.72 -9.64 -4.19
C ARG A 197 11.76 -10.02 -5.30
N PHE A 198 10.45 -9.82 -5.09
CA PHE A 198 9.44 -10.06 -6.11
C PHE A 198 9.63 -9.16 -7.36
N VAL A 199 9.93 -7.87 -7.17
CA VAL A 199 10.18 -6.96 -8.29
C VAL A 199 11.49 -7.32 -9.02
N LEU A 200 12.56 -7.61 -8.27
CA LEU A 200 13.83 -8.04 -8.86
C LEU A 200 13.68 -9.32 -9.70
N ALA A 201 12.97 -10.32 -9.20
CA ALA A 201 12.71 -11.56 -9.92
C ALA A 201 11.96 -11.33 -11.25
N ASN A 202 11.07 -10.34 -11.29
CA ASN A 202 10.38 -9.94 -12.51
C ASN A 202 11.29 -9.22 -13.49
N MET A 203 12.09 -8.27 -13.00
CA MET A 203 13.07 -7.54 -13.80
C MET A 203 14.10 -8.47 -14.47
N GLU A 204 14.55 -9.51 -13.78
CA GLU A 204 15.45 -10.53 -14.35
C GLU A 204 14.84 -11.33 -15.51
N ARG A 205 13.51 -11.42 -15.57
CA ARG A 205 12.76 -12.32 -16.47
C ARG A 205 11.97 -11.56 -17.53
N ASP A 206 12.06 -10.24 -17.57
CA ASP A 206 11.30 -9.38 -18.46
C ASP A 206 12.17 -8.25 -19.02
N SER A 207 12.01 -7.96 -20.31
CA SER A 207 12.76 -6.90 -20.99
C SER A 207 12.12 -5.51 -20.79
N ASN A 208 11.61 -5.21 -19.58
CA ASN A 208 10.83 -3.99 -19.27
C ASN A 208 9.62 -3.80 -20.20
N THR A 209 8.83 -4.86 -20.38
CA THR A 209 7.60 -4.78 -21.18
C THR A 209 6.56 -3.95 -20.40
N PRO A 210 6.03 -2.83 -20.94
CA PRO A 210 5.16 -1.93 -20.19
C PRO A 210 3.95 -2.61 -19.54
N GLU A 211 3.34 -3.58 -20.23
CA GLU A 211 2.21 -4.34 -19.72
C GLU A 211 2.59 -5.21 -18.51
N ARG A 212 3.79 -5.78 -18.51
CA ARG A 212 4.28 -6.62 -17.42
C ARG A 212 4.81 -5.79 -16.25
N VAL A 213 5.42 -4.64 -16.50
CA VAL A 213 5.77 -3.65 -15.47
C VAL A 213 4.50 -3.17 -14.76
N MET A 214 3.47 -2.79 -15.52
CA MET A 214 2.17 -2.37 -14.96
C MET A 214 1.52 -3.49 -14.15
N LEU A 215 1.50 -4.72 -14.66
CA LEU A 215 0.96 -5.86 -13.93
C LEU A 215 1.73 -6.13 -12.63
N THR A 216 3.06 -5.99 -12.65
CA THR A 216 3.91 -6.14 -11.46
C THR A 216 3.59 -5.07 -10.43
N LEU A 217 3.44 -3.80 -10.84
CA LEU A 217 3.01 -2.70 -9.97
C LEU A 217 1.64 -3.00 -9.30
N MET A 218 0.67 -3.48 -10.08
CA MET A 218 -0.65 -3.86 -9.54
C MET A 218 -0.54 -4.95 -8.47
N TYR A 219 0.30 -5.98 -8.71
CA TYR A 219 0.52 -7.05 -7.73
C TYR A 219 1.32 -6.60 -6.51
N VAL A 220 2.32 -5.70 -6.66
CA VAL A 220 3.01 -5.08 -5.53
C VAL A 220 2.01 -4.36 -4.63
N ASN A 221 1.12 -3.55 -5.22
CA ASN A 221 0.06 -2.87 -4.47
C ASN A 221 -0.92 -3.86 -3.83
N GLN A 222 -1.30 -4.93 -4.55
CA GLN A 222 -2.20 -5.95 -4.04
C GLN A 222 -1.61 -6.68 -2.82
N PHE A 223 -0.35 -7.13 -2.92
CA PHE A 223 0.36 -7.81 -1.84
C PHE A 223 0.55 -6.90 -0.62
N LEU A 224 0.98 -5.66 -0.85
CA LEU A 224 1.16 -4.66 0.20
C LEU A 224 -0.16 -4.40 0.94
N GLY A 225 -1.24 -4.15 0.20
CA GLY A 225 -2.56 -3.90 0.79
C GLY A 225 -3.14 -5.11 1.50
N ARG A 226 -2.98 -6.33 0.95
CA ARG A 226 -3.43 -7.59 1.56
C ARG A 226 -2.71 -7.84 2.89
N ALA A 227 -1.38 -7.72 2.93
CA ALA A 227 -0.62 -7.91 4.15
C ALA A 227 -1.00 -6.88 5.22
N LEU A 228 -1.02 -5.58 4.87
CA LEU A 228 -1.34 -4.52 5.82
C LEU A 228 -2.81 -4.55 6.30
N ALA A 229 -3.72 -5.18 5.54
CA ALA A 229 -5.09 -5.38 5.99
C ALA A 229 -5.16 -6.13 7.32
N HIS A 230 -4.28 -7.11 7.54
CA HIS A 230 -4.27 -7.90 8.77
C HIS A 230 -3.85 -7.07 9.98
N LEU A 231 -3.07 -5.99 9.80
CA LEU A 231 -2.70 -5.08 10.88
C LEU A 231 -3.90 -4.29 11.42
N LEU A 232 -4.98 -4.15 10.65
CA LEU A 232 -6.22 -3.49 11.06
C LEU A 232 -7.19 -4.42 11.81
N VAL A 233 -6.97 -5.73 11.71
CA VAL A 233 -7.93 -6.72 12.23
C VAL A 233 -7.81 -6.82 13.73
N ASP A 234 -8.92 -6.63 14.43
CA ASP A 234 -9.00 -6.79 15.88
C ASP A 234 -9.10 -8.28 16.28
N SER A 235 -8.17 -9.11 15.82
CA SER A 235 -8.12 -10.56 16.06
C SER A 235 -6.78 -10.96 16.65
N PRO A 236 -6.72 -11.92 17.60
CA PRO A 236 -5.44 -12.45 18.11
C PRO A 236 -4.58 -13.09 17.01
N HIS A 237 -5.21 -13.58 15.95
CA HIS A 237 -4.53 -14.26 14.84
C HIS A 237 -3.96 -13.29 13.79
N TRP A 238 -4.08 -11.97 13.99
CA TRP A 238 -3.62 -10.95 13.03
C TRP A 238 -2.18 -11.19 12.55
N TRP A 239 -1.30 -11.63 13.46
CA TRP A 239 0.10 -11.87 13.15
C TRP A 239 0.31 -13.07 12.25
N ARG A 240 -0.37 -14.18 12.52
CA ARG A 240 -0.31 -15.39 11.69
C ARG A 240 -0.78 -15.06 10.26
N GLU A 241 -1.94 -14.42 10.16
CA GLU A 241 -2.52 -14.04 8.86
C GLU A 241 -1.65 -13.03 8.10
N PHE A 242 -1.04 -12.07 8.82
CA PHE A 242 -0.04 -11.17 8.24
C PHE A 242 1.16 -11.96 7.69
N CYS A 243 1.72 -12.89 8.46
CA CYS A 243 2.84 -13.71 8.01
C CYS A 243 2.48 -14.60 6.82
N ASP A 244 1.27 -15.14 6.78
CA ASP A 244 0.75 -15.93 5.65
C ASP A 244 0.67 -15.06 4.39
N ALA A 245 0.10 -13.86 4.51
CA ALA A 245 0.02 -12.89 3.42
C ALA A 245 1.42 -12.45 2.94
N VAL A 246 2.37 -12.24 3.85
CA VAL A 246 3.78 -11.94 3.49
C VAL A 246 4.42 -13.13 2.78
N ARG A 247 4.14 -14.36 3.20
CA ARG A 247 4.65 -15.58 2.55
C ARG A 247 4.11 -15.78 1.14
N ALA A 248 2.89 -15.31 0.88
CA ALA A 248 2.30 -15.32 -0.46
C ALA A 248 2.97 -14.33 -1.43
N VAL A 249 3.75 -13.36 -0.94
CA VAL A 249 4.57 -12.47 -1.77
C VAL A 249 5.75 -13.26 -2.32
N ASP A 250 5.54 -13.88 -3.48
CA ASP A 250 6.51 -14.72 -4.15
C ASP A 250 6.28 -14.73 -5.66
N TYR A 251 7.38 -14.81 -6.43
CA TYR A 251 7.30 -14.93 -7.88
C TYR A 251 6.65 -16.26 -8.30
N HIS A 252 6.76 -17.32 -7.52
CA HIS A 252 6.11 -18.60 -7.80
C HIS A 252 4.72 -18.72 -7.18
N SER A 253 4.16 -17.63 -6.64
CA SER A 253 2.81 -17.66 -6.10
C SER A 253 1.79 -17.99 -7.20
N PRO A 254 0.79 -18.84 -6.90
CA PRO A 254 -0.18 -19.28 -7.91
C PRO A 254 -0.98 -18.10 -8.48
N ASP A 255 -1.37 -17.14 -7.63
CA ASP A 255 -2.07 -15.91 -8.03
C ASP A 255 -1.27 -15.13 -9.08
N TRP A 256 0.04 -14.99 -8.90
CA TRP A 256 0.91 -14.27 -9.83
C TRP A 256 1.14 -15.05 -11.13
N GLN A 257 1.41 -16.35 -11.03
CA GLN A 257 1.62 -17.20 -12.21
C GLN A 257 0.39 -17.24 -13.10
N ALA A 258 -0.81 -17.31 -12.51
CA ALA A 258 -2.06 -17.23 -13.26
C ALA A 258 -2.22 -15.90 -14.00
N ALA A 259 -1.90 -14.77 -13.36
CA ALA A 259 -1.97 -13.46 -14.00
C ALA A 259 -0.93 -13.27 -15.11
N LEU A 260 0.29 -13.79 -14.92
CA LEU A 260 1.31 -13.81 -15.97
C LEU A 260 0.86 -14.59 -17.20
N ASN A 261 0.30 -15.78 -17.01
CA ASN A 261 -0.24 -16.59 -18.10
C ASN A 261 -1.40 -15.87 -18.82
N GLY A 262 -2.30 -15.24 -18.05
CA GLY A 262 -3.39 -14.43 -18.60
C GLY A 262 -2.90 -13.21 -19.39
N LEU A 263 -1.79 -12.58 -18.98
CA LEU A 263 -1.16 -11.51 -19.74
C LEU A 263 -0.55 -12.05 -21.04
N ALA A 264 0.21 -13.14 -20.97
CA ALA A 264 0.83 -13.76 -22.14
C ALA A 264 -0.21 -14.15 -23.21
N LEU A 265 -1.34 -14.75 -22.78
CA LEU A 265 -2.43 -15.10 -23.68
C LEU A 265 -3.03 -13.86 -24.37
N ARG A 266 -3.28 -12.78 -23.61
CA ARG A 266 -3.82 -11.52 -24.17
C ARG A 266 -2.87 -10.89 -25.18
N MET A 267 -1.57 -10.89 -24.89
CA MET A 267 -0.56 -10.37 -25.80
C MET A 267 -0.49 -11.18 -27.10
N ALA A 268 -0.54 -12.52 -27.00
CA ALA A 268 -0.55 -13.41 -28.15
C ALA A 268 -1.80 -13.23 -29.04
N THR A 269 -2.98 -13.04 -28.44
CA THR A 269 -4.21 -12.75 -29.19
C THR A 269 -4.20 -11.38 -29.85
N SER A 270 -3.51 -10.39 -29.27
CA SER A 270 -3.41 -9.04 -29.84
C SER A 270 -2.38 -8.93 -30.97
N THR A 271 -1.45 -9.89 -31.08
CA THR A 271 -0.47 -9.97 -32.17
C THR A 271 -0.92 -10.89 -33.32
N ALA A 272 -2.07 -11.57 -33.18
CA ALA A 272 -2.67 -12.30 -34.28
C ALA A 272 -3.14 -11.32 -35.37
N PRO A 273 -2.75 -11.52 -36.65
CA PRO A 273 -3.21 -10.65 -37.73
C PRO A 273 -4.73 -10.70 -37.82
N SER A 274 -5.38 -9.53 -37.81
CA SER A 274 -6.76 -9.38 -38.26
C SER A 274 -6.88 -10.06 -39.61
N GLN A 275 -7.61 -11.17 -39.69
CA GLN A 275 -7.94 -11.78 -40.97
C GLN A 275 -8.58 -10.70 -41.83
N PRO A 276 -8.07 -10.45 -43.06
CA PRO A 276 -8.81 -9.63 -43.99
C PRO A 276 -10.09 -10.39 -44.29
N THR A 277 -11.23 -9.88 -43.83
CA THR A 277 -12.54 -10.21 -44.38
C THR A 277 -12.45 -9.91 -45.87
N SER A 278 -12.20 -10.97 -46.62
CA SER A 278 -12.18 -10.96 -48.07
C SER A 278 -13.58 -10.57 -48.52
N ALA A 279 -13.64 -9.42 -49.18
CA ALA A 279 -14.76 -9.05 -50.03
C ALA A 279 -14.95 -10.17 -51.06
N SER A 280 -15.99 -10.99 -50.88
CA SER A 280 -16.50 -11.83 -51.96
C SER A 280 -17.52 -11.01 -52.73
N SER A 281 -17.05 -10.33 -53.77
CA SER A 281 -17.90 -9.85 -54.84
C SER A 281 -18.54 -11.05 -55.54
N ALA A 282 -19.86 -11.20 -55.42
CA ALA A 282 -20.65 -11.89 -56.44
C ALA A 282 -21.22 -10.81 -57.37
N ALA A 283 -20.63 -10.74 -58.56
CA ALA A 283 -20.94 -9.77 -59.59
C ALA A 283 -22.31 -10.03 -60.26
N ALA A 284 -23.02 -8.93 -60.50
CA ALA A 284 -23.77 -8.56 -61.70
C ALA A 284 -24.84 -9.52 -62.28
N ARG A 285 -26.08 -8.99 -62.37
CA ARG A 285 -26.88 -9.05 -63.61
C ARG A 285 -27.94 -7.92 -63.67
N THR A 286 -27.58 -6.92 -64.47
CA THR A 286 -28.38 -6.00 -65.31
C THR A 286 -29.84 -6.38 -65.64
N ARG A 287 -30.79 -5.45 -65.51
CA ARG A 287 -31.43 -4.69 -66.63
C ARG A 287 -32.61 -3.80 -66.23
N ASP A 288 -32.70 -2.70 -66.96
CA ASP A 288 -33.67 -1.62 -67.09
C ASP A 288 -35.18 -1.96 -66.96
N ALA A 289 -35.98 -1.01 -66.43
CA ALA A 289 -36.87 -0.14 -67.22
C ALA A 289 -37.98 0.54 -66.40
N HIS A 290 -38.33 1.77 -66.80
CA HIS A 290 -39.55 2.55 -66.51
C HIS A 290 -39.67 3.17 -65.11
N SER A 291 -39.93 4.46 -64.92
CA SER A 291 -40.69 5.40 -65.76
C SER A 291 -40.43 6.86 -65.39
N ASP A 292 -40.33 7.70 -66.42
CA ASP A 292 -40.46 9.15 -66.41
C ASP A 292 -41.74 9.64 -65.70
N HIS A 293 -41.64 10.78 -64.99
CA HIS A 293 -42.42 11.98 -65.34
C HIS A 293 -42.00 13.22 -64.52
N ALA A 294 -41.28 14.09 -65.21
CA ALA A 294 -41.55 15.52 -65.40
C ALA A 294 -41.98 16.43 -64.21
N ARG A 295 -41.20 17.51 -64.08
CA ARG A 295 -41.61 18.94 -64.07
C ARG A 295 -41.39 19.71 -62.76
N ALA A 296 -40.39 20.59 -62.81
CA ALA A 296 -40.26 21.79 -61.98
C ALA A 296 -40.74 23.03 -62.79
N PRO A 297 -40.78 24.27 -62.26
CA PRO A 297 -40.98 24.80 -60.89
C PRO A 297 -42.18 25.83 -60.90
N PRO A 298 -42.43 26.71 -59.90
CA PRO A 298 -41.59 27.90 -59.61
C PRO A 298 -41.45 28.29 -58.11
N GLN A 299 -40.42 29.07 -57.80
CA GLN A 299 -40.29 29.92 -56.58
C GLN A 299 -41.10 31.24 -56.78
N PRO A 300 -41.48 32.05 -55.74
CA PRO A 300 -40.51 32.79 -54.90
C PRO A 300 -40.94 33.22 -53.46
N ASP A 301 -39.96 33.79 -52.74
CA ASP A 301 -40.01 34.80 -51.64
C ASP A 301 -40.71 34.43 -50.31
N THR A 302 -40.29 34.81 -49.09
CA THR A 302 -39.49 35.95 -48.58
C THR A 302 -39.21 35.72 -47.07
N ALA A 303 -38.15 36.38 -46.54
CA ALA A 303 -37.94 36.84 -45.14
C ALA A 303 -37.95 35.80 -44.00
N GLY A 304 -37.05 35.77 -43.02
CA GLY A 304 -36.17 36.76 -42.38
C GLY A 304 -36.08 36.34 -40.89
N PRO A 305 -34.95 36.54 -40.18
CA PRO A 305 -34.66 35.80 -38.95
C PRO A 305 -35.19 36.48 -37.68
N ARG A 306 -35.42 35.69 -36.64
CA ARG A 306 -35.28 36.08 -35.22
C ARG A 306 -34.70 34.92 -34.43
#